data_AF-T1HUA6-F1
#
_entry.id   AF-T1HUA6-F1
#
_cell.length_a   1.000
_cell.length_b   1.000
_cell.length_c   1.000
_cell.angle_alpha   90.00
_cell.angle_beta   90.00
_cell.angle_gamma   90.00
#
_symmetry.space_group_name_H-M   'P 1'
#
loop_
_entity.id
_entity.type
_entity.pdbx_description
1 polymer ?
#
loop_
_entity_poly.entity_id
_entity_poly.type
_entity_poly.pdbx_seq_one_letter_code
_entity_poly.pdbx_strand_id
1 'polypeptide(L)'
;MRNNELFCLDMKTFTWSHNLTHSTTMNTSVPAGRSWHTFNFVSPNRAVLYGGLLKYGMPAMDCWECSIDSGQNVKWYQRKTTEPLCWHQAAYCAATGDLAIVGGVTTSPYEMREEDHVDSMIMIHYQPKSLFRILPKK
;
A
#
# COMPACT_ATOMS: atom_id res chain seq x y z
N MET A 1 -10.92 -14.80 9.69
CA MET A 1 -10.37 -14.90 8.32
C MET A 1 -10.08 -13.48 7.83
N ARG A 2 -9.00 -13.25 7.07
CA ARG A 2 -8.67 -11.93 6.49
C ARG A 2 -8.94 -11.96 4.99
N ASN A 3 -9.64 -10.95 4.46
CA ASN A 3 -10.10 -10.87 3.08
C ASN A 3 -9.08 -10.12 2.20
N ASN A 4 -9.09 -10.39 0.89
CA ASN A 4 -8.31 -9.69 -0.14
C ASN A 4 -9.19 -9.16 -1.29
N GLU A 5 -10.48 -9.07 -1.07
CA GLU A 5 -11.43 -8.56 -2.05
C GLU A 5 -11.30 -7.05 -2.16
N LEU A 6 -11.28 -6.54 -3.39
CA LEU A 6 -11.24 -5.12 -3.68
C LEU A 6 -12.54 -4.72 -4.37
N PHE A 7 -13.19 -3.69 -3.85
CA PHE A 7 -14.39 -3.09 -4.42
C PHE A 7 -14.20 -1.59 -4.55
N CYS A 8 -14.88 -0.99 -5.51
CA CYS A 8 -14.93 0.46 -5.70
C CYS A 8 -16.38 0.93 -5.65
N LEU A 9 -16.64 2.01 -4.93
CA LEU A 9 -17.92 2.71 -4.93
C LEU A 9 -17.83 3.89 -5.90
N ASP A 10 -18.67 3.90 -6.93
CA ASP A 10 -18.82 5.08 -7.76
C ASP A 10 -19.56 6.17 -6.98
N MET A 11 -18.89 7.29 -6.72
CA MET A 11 -19.43 8.39 -5.91
C MET A 11 -20.47 9.26 -6.64
N LYS A 12 -20.67 9.08 -7.95
CA LYS A 12 -21.71 9.76 -8.73
C LYS A 12 -23.00 8.96 -8.75
N THR A 13 -22.90 7.64 -8.95
CA THR A 13 -24.06 6.75 -9.09
C THR A 13 -24.41 6.02 -7.79
N PHE A 14 -23.51 6.02 -6.80
CA PHE A 14 -23.60 5.23 -5.57
C PHE A 14 -23.73 3.73 -5.81
N THR A 15 -23.14 3.23 -6.91
CA THR A 15 -23.13 1.80 -7.24
C THR A 15 -21.78 1.18 -6.94
N TRP A 16 -21.80 -0.01 -6.33
CA TRP A 16 -20.60 -0.81 -6.14
C TRP A 16 -20.18 -1.50 -7.44
N SER A 17 -18.87 -1.60 -7.66
CA SER A 17 -18.28 -2.47 -8.67
C SER A 17 -18.50 -3.95 -8.30
N HIS A 18 -18.25 -4.85 -9.26
CA HIS A 18 -17.98 -6.25 -8.91
C HIS A 18 -16.66 -6.37 -8.13
N ASN A 19 -16.34 -7.57 -7.63
CA ASN A 19 -15.04 -7.83 -7.01
C ASN A 19 -13.94 -7.63 -8.05
N LEU A 20 -13.11 -6.62 -7.83
CA LEU A 20 -12.05 -6.20 -8.74
C LEU A 20 -10.82 -7.11 -8.65
N THR A 21 -10.62 -7.80 -7.53
CA THR A 21 -9.54 -8.78 -7.35
C THR A 21 -9.71 -9.98 -8.28
N HIS A 22 -10.95 -10.34 -8.64
CA HIS A 22 -11.25 -11.45 -9.57
C HIS A 22 -11.21 -11.03 -11.06
N SER A 23 -11.09 -9.73 -11.36
CA SER A 23 -10.98 -9.24 -12.75
C SER A 23 -9.62 -9.50 -13.38
N THR A 24 -8.61 -9.84 -12.57
CA THR A 24 -7.33 -10.30 -13.06
C THR A 24 -7.49 -11.65 -13.77
N THR A 25 -7.08 -11.71 -15.04
CA THR A 25 -6.95 -12.97 -15.79
C THR A 25 -6.17 -14.00 -14.96
N MET A 26 -6.53 -15.29 -15.08
CA MET A 26 -6.21 -16.42 -14.17
C MET A 26 -4.72 -16.68 -13.80
N ASN A 27 -3.76 -15.83 -14.17
CA ASN A 27 -2.33 -16.04 -13.98
C ASN A 27 -1.57 -14.87 -13.31
N THR A 28 -2.23 -13.86 -12.73
CA THR A 28 -1.50 -12.78 -12.02
C THR A 28 -1.55 -12.96 -10.50
N SER A 29 -0.41 -12.82 -9.84
CA SER A 29 -0.33 -12.84 -8.38
C SER A 29 -1.10 -11.65 -7.77
N VAL A 30 -1.89 -11.92 -6.73
CA VAL A 30 -2.66 -10.90 -6.00
C VAL A 30 -2.18 -10.85 -4.54
N PRO A 31 -2.32 -9.71 -3.85
CA PRO A 31 -1.96 -9.63 -2.44
C PRO A 31 -2.77 -10.60 -1.59
N ALA A 32 -2.09 -11.22 -0.62
CA ALA A 32 -2.76 -12.03 0.39
C ALA A 32 -3.72 -11.19 1.26
N GLY A 33 -4.77 -11.82 1.77
CA GLY A 33 -5.78 -11.16 2.59
C GLY A 33 -5.23 -10.61 3.90
N ARG A 34 -5.55 -9.35 4.20
CA ARG A 34 -4.90 -8.57 5.26
C ARG A 34 -5.76 -7.45 5.84
N SER A 35 -5.43 -6.97 7.05
CA SER A 35 -5.96 -5.71 7.62
C SER A 35 -4.81 -4.79 8.04
N TRP A 36 -5.10 -3.60 8.57
CA TRP A 36 -4.09 -2.66 9.10
C TRP A 36 -2.97 -2.32 8.11
N HIS A 37 -3.28 -2.43 6.83
CA HIS A 37 -2.45 -2.02 5.71
C HIS A 37 -2.78 -0.57 5.36
N THR A 38 -1.93 0.04 4.55
CA THR A 38 -2.27 1.29 3.89
C THR A 38 -2.52 1.04 2.40
N PHE A 39 -3.49 1.77 1.84
CA PHE A 39 -3.82 1.73 0.41
C PHE A 39 -3.92 3.16 -0.12
N ASN A 40 -2.93 3.60 -0.88
CA ASN A 40 -2.78 5.01 -1.29
C ASN A 40 -2.69 5.16 -2.79
N PHE A 41 -3.50 6.05 -3.36
CA PHE A 41 -3.35 6.44 -4.76
C PHE A 41 -2.11 7.32 -4.94
N VAL A 42 -1.29 6.98 -5.93
CA VAL A 42 -0.07 7.71 -6.33
C VAL A 42 -0.20 8.31 -7.74
N SER A 43 -1.24 7.91 -8.47
CA SER A 43 -1.76 8.57 -9.67
C SER A 43 -3.26 8.25 -9.79
N PRO A 44 -4.03 8.92 -10.68
CA PRO A 44 -5.48 8.65 -10.80
C PRO A 44 -5.85 7.19 -11.06
N ASN A 45 -4.92 6.41 -11.59
CA ASN A 45 -5.11 5.02 -12.01
C ASN A 45 -4.12 4.04 -11.34
N ARG A 46 -3.33 4.48 -10.35
CA ARG A 46 -2.40 3.59 -9.64
C ARG A 46 -2.44 3.81 -8.15
N ALA A 47 -2.41 2.71 -7.40
CA ALA A 47 -2.37 2.74 -5.95
C ALA A 47 -1.35 1.75 -5.39
N VAL A 48 -0.92 2.01 -4.16
CA VAL A 48 0.10 1.25 -3.44
C VAL A 48 -0.54 0.64 -2.21
N LEU A 49 -0.40 -0.67 -2.09
CA LEU A 49 -0.72 -1.44 -0.90
C LEU A 49 0.58 -1.75 -0.15
N TYR A 50 0.72 -1.28 1.08
CA TYR A 50 1.93 -1.49 1.88
C TYR A 50 1.61 -2.21 3.19
N GLY A 51 2.38 -3.26 3.48
CA GLY A 51 2.37 -3.96 4.75
C GLY A 51 0.99 -4.48 5.16
N GLY A 52 0.70 -4.38 6.45
CA GLY A 52 -0.53 -4.85 7.09
C GLY A 52 -0.34 -6.14 7.85
N LEU A 53 -1.44 -6.73 8.29
CA LEU A 53 -1.45 -7.94 9.11
C LEU A 53 -2.19 -9.06 8.36
N LEU A 54 -1.47 -10.14 8.08
CA LEU A 54 -1.94 -11.32 7.38
C LEU A 54 -2.76 -12.23 8.32
N LYS A 55 -3.08 -13.44 7.84
CA LYS A 55 -3.63 -14.50 8.69
C LYS A 55 -2.63 -14.88 9.79
N TYR A 56 -3.16 -15.40 10.91
CA TYR A 56 -2.38 -15.84 12.07
C TYR A 56 -1.57 -14.72 12.78
N GLY A 57 -1.90 -13.44 12.55
CA GLY A 57 -1.23 -12.33 13.23
C GLY A 57 0.15 -12.00 12.67
N MET A 58 0.51 -12.52 11.50
CA MET A 58 1.82 -12.24 10.88
C MET A 58 1.81 -10.87 10.18
N PRO A 59 2.71 -9.93 10.52
CA PRO A 59 2.89 -8.72 9.74
C PRO A 59 3.35 -9.04 8.32
N ALA A 60 2.83 -8.31 7.35
CA ALA A 60 3.16 -8.48 5.94
C ALA A 60 4.49 -7.77 5.64
N MET A 61 5.32 -8.43 4.84
CA MET A 61 6.66 -7.99 4.44
C MET A 61 6.72 -7.66 2.95
N ASP A 62 5.62 -7.15 2.40
CA ASP A 62 5.46 -6.91 0.97
C ASP A 62 4.87 -5.53 0.68
N CYS A 63 5.25 -5.01 -0.49
CA CYS A 63 4.68 -3.84 -1.11
C CYS A 63 4.12 -4.25 -2.47
N TRP A 64 2.87 -3.88 -2.71
CA TRP A 64 2.19 -4.12 -3.98
C TRP A 64 1.78 -2.79 -4.60
N GLU A 65 1.80 -2.74 -5.91
CA GLU A 65 1.23 -1.65 -6.69
C GLU A 65 0.12 -2.22 -7.57
N CYS A 66 -1.01 -1.52 -7.67
CA CYS A 66 -2.04 -1.86 -8.63
C CYS A 66 -2.23 -0.75 -9.65
N SER A 67 -2.51 -1.16 -10.89
CA SER A 67 -3.00 -0.28 -11.95
C SER A 67 -4.46 -0.61 -12.26
N ILE A 68 -5.29 0.42 -12.36
CA ILE A 68 -6.72 0.33 -12.63
C ILE A 68 -6.98 0.94 -14.01
N ASP A 69 -7.50 0.17 -14.95
CA ASP A 69 -7.84 0.70 -16.28
C ASP A 69 -9.26 1.31 -16.31
N SER A 70 -9.62 1.91 -17.46
CA SER A 70 -10.94 2.52 -17.65
C SER A 70 -12.11 1.53 -17.58
N GLY A 71 -11.84 0.23 -17.79
CA GLY A 71 -12.80 -0.86 -17.68
C GLY A 71 -12.89 -1.45 -16.27
N GLN A 72 -12.29 -0.81 -15.27
CA GLN A 72 -12.19 -1.31 -13.89
C GLN A 72 -11.40 -2.63 -13.76
N ASN A 73 -10.57 -2.99 -14.74
CA ASN A 73 -9.66 -4.13 -14.57
C ASN A 73 -8.47 -3.69 -13.73
N VAL A 74 -8.17 -4.49 -12.71
CA VAL A 74 -7.06 -4.22 -11.79
C VAL A 74 -5.93 -5.20 -12.11
N LYS A 75 -4.70 -4.70 -12.22
CA LYS A 75 -3.50 -5.53 -12.32
C LYS A 75 -2.60 -5.24 -11.14
N TRP A 76 -2.13 -6.29 -10.48
CA TRP A 76 -1.25 -6.21 -9.31
C TRP A 76 0.19 -6.52 -9.69
N TYR A 77 1.11 -5.78 -9.09
CA TYR A 77 2.55 -5.94 -9.27
C TYR A 77 3.20 -5.95 -7.90
N GLN A 78 3.83 -7.06 -7.54
CA GLN A 78 4.66 -7.08 -6.35
C GLN A 78 5.92 -6.26 -6.62
N ARG A 79 6.22 -5.33 -5.72
CA ARG A 79 7.46 -4.55 -5.75
C ARG A 79 8.53 -5.34 -4.97
N LYS A 80 9.38 -4.63 -4.24
CA LYS A 80 10.39 -5.26 -3.37
C LYS A 80 9.74 -5.74 -2.07
N THR A 81 10.27 -6.84 -1.52
CA THR A 81 10.06 -7.22 -0.12
C THR A 81 10.49 -6.08 0.80
N THR A 82 9.71 -5.86 1.85
CA THR A 82 9.93 -4.79 2.82
C THR A 82 10.10 -5.39 4.21
N GLU A 83 10.58 -4.58 5.14
CA GLU A 83 10.49 -4.91 6.56
C GLU A 83 9.01 -5.10 6.96
N PRO A 84 8.73 -5.95 7.97
CA PRO A 84 7.38 -6.14 8.46
C PRO A 84 6.84 -4.82 9.04
N LEU A 85 5.65 -4.42 8.62
CA LEU A 85 5.02 -3.21 9.12
C LEU A 85 3.50 -3.31 9.07
N CYS A 86 2.83 -3.04 10.17
CA CYS A 86 1.37 -2.93 10.22
C CYS A 86 0.93 -1.77 11.11
N TRP A 87 -0.33 -1.35 10.96
CA TRP A 87 -0.92 -0.23 11.70
C TRP A 87 -0.16 1.09 11.54
N HIS A 88 0.51 1.26 10.40
CA HIS A 88 1.18 2.49 10.01
C HIS A 88 0.24 3.44 9.28
N GLN A 89 0.66 4.69 9.14
CA GLN A 89 0.01 5.67 8.28
C GLN A 89 0.85 5.91 7.03
N ALA A 90 0.18 6.22 5.93
CA ALA A 90 0.86 6.59 4.69
C ALA A 90 0.14 7.76 4.01
N ALA A 91 0.89 8.63 3.35
CA ALA A 91 0.38 9.81 2.67
C ALA A 91 1.20 10.12 1.41
N TYR A 92 0.52 10.28 0.29
CA TYR A 92 1.14 10.66 -0.97
C TYR A 92 1.17 12.19 -1.16
N CYS A 93 2.33 12.73 -1.49
CA CYS A 93 2.54 14.14 -1.83
C CYS A 93 2.75 14.30 -3.33
N ALA A 94 1.72 14.73 -4.06
CA ALA A 94 1.79 14.94 -5.50
C ALA A 94 2.81 16.00 -5.92
N ALA A 95 3.04 17.02 -5.09
CA ALA A 95 4.01 18.09 -5.36
C ALA A 95 5.46 17.60 -5.39
N THR A 96 5.75 16.52 -4.65
CA THR A 96 7.10 15.97 -4.54
C THR A 96 7.23 14.60 -5.19
N GLY A 97 6.11 13.97 -5.52
CA GLY A 97 6.05 12.61 -6.05
C GLY A 97 6.42 11.56 -5.01
N ASP A 98 6.28 11.85 -3.71
CA ASP A 98 6.69 10.94 -2.64
C ASP A 98 5.50 10.33 -1.91
N LEU A 99 5.58 9.03 -1.60
CA LEU A 99 4.71 8.38 -0.61
C LEU A 99 5.49 8.25 0.69
N ALA A 100 5.07 9.00 1.70
CA ALA A 100 5.62 8.93 3.06
C ALA A 100 4.85 7.91 3.87
N ILE A 101 5.57 7.05 4.59
CA ILE A 101 5.01 6.04 5.49
C ILE A 101 5.63 6.25 6.87
N VAL A 102 4.79 6.36 7.89
CA VAL A 102 5.20 6.72 9.26
C VAL A 102 4.50 5.85 10.30
N GLY A 103 5.20 5.59 11.39
CA GLY A 103 4.68 4.84 12.53
C GLY A 103 4.45 3.36 12.21
N GLY A 104 3.56 2.76 13.01
CA GLY A 104 3.24 1.34 12.94
C GLY A 104 4.15 0.50 13.84
N VAL A 105 3.98 -0.81 13.72
CA VAL A 105 4.72 -1.82 14.50
C VAL A 105 5.26 -2.91 13.59
N THR A 106 6.42 -3.45 13.96
CA THR A 106 7.12 -4.49 13.18
C THR A 106 6.70 -5.91 13.55
N THR A 107 6.07 -6.09 14.71
CA THR A 107 5.61 -7.38 15.23
C THR A 107 4.09 -7.50 15.16
N SER A 108 3.56 -8.66 15.56
CA SER A 108 2.13 -8.87 15.72
C SER A 108 1.57 -7.86 16.74
N PRO A 109 0.56 -7.04 16.40
CA PRO A 109 -0.03 -6.10 17.35
C PRO A 109 -0.70 -6.76 18.56
N TYR A 110 -0.87 -8.08 18.53
CA TYR A 110 -1.38 -8.87 19.67
C TYR A 110 -0.31 -9.14 20.74
N GLU A 111 0.97 -9.02 20.38
CA GLU A 111 2.12 -9.36 21.22
C GLU A 111 3.12 -8.19 21.32
N MET A 112 2.79 -7.05 20.71
CA MET A 112 3.69 -5.91 20.59
C MET A 112 4.07 -5.31 21.94
N ARG A 113 5.30 -4.82 22.01
CA ARG A 113 5.83 -4.01 23.10
C ARG A 113 6.12 -2.60 22.60
N GLU A 114 6.38 -1.69 23.54
CA GLU A 114 6.73 -0.29 23.21
C GLU A 114 7.95 -0.18 22.28
N GLU A 115 8.92 -1.09 22.44
CA GLU A 115 10.12 -1.20 21.59
C GLU A 115 9.86 -1.64 20.14
N ASP A 116 8.69 -2.21 19.84
CA ASP A 116 8.34 -2.68 18.49
C ASP A 116 7.77 -1.57 17.59
N HIS A 117 7.50 -0.39 18.16
CA HIS A 117 6.99 0.77 17.44
C HIS A 117 8.06 1.40 16.56
N VAL A 118 7.67 1.78 15.35
CA VAL A 118 8.59 2.34 14.37
C VAL A 118 8.55 3.86 14.41
N ASP A 119 9.68 4.46 14.80
CA ASP A 119 9.87 5.92 14.80
C ASP A 119 10.48 6.44 13.48
N SER A 120 10.87 5.55 12.59
CA SER A 120 11.47 5.91 11.30
C SER A 120 10.41 6.22 10.24
N MET A 121 10.73 7.15 9.34
CA MET A 121 9.92 7.45 8.16
C MET A 121 10.47 6.72 6.94
N ILE A 122 9.61 5.98 6.24
CA ILE A 122 9.94 5.33 4.98
C ILE A 122 9.43 6.21 3.83
N MET A 123 10.31 6.48 2.85
CA MET A 123 9.98 7.31 1.69
C MET A 123 10.06 6.49 0.41
N ILE A 124 8.95 6.40 -0.32
CA ILE A 124 8.89 5.78 -1.64
C ILE A 124 8.75 6.87 -2.70
N HIS A 125 9.72 6.95 -3.60
CA HIS A 125 9.78 7.97 -4.64
C HIS A 125 9.14 7.50 -5.95
N TYR A 126 8.13 8.23 -6.43
CA TYR A 126 7.46 8.02 -7.72
C TYR A 126 7.87 9.02 -8.80
N GLN A 127 8.64 10.05 -8.43
CA GLN A 127 9.26 11.00 -9.35
C GLN A 127 10.75 11.15 -9.02
N PRO A 128 11.59 11.52 -10.00
CA PRO A 128 12.99 11.83 -9.75
C PRO A 128 13.12 12.95 -8.71
N LYS A 129 14.09 12.82 -7.80
CA LYS A 129 14.40 13.89 -6.84
C LYS A 129 14.84 15.13 -7.61
N SER A 130 14.29 16.28 -7.24
CA SER A 130 14.74 17.56 -7.78
C SER A 130 16.20 17.82 -7.41
N LEU A 131 16.94 18.55 -8.25
CA LEU A 131 18.34 18.92 -7.99
C LEU A 131 18.51 19.62 -6.64
N PHE A 132 17.54 20.46 -6.25
CA PHE A 132 17.51 21.14 -4.94
C PHE A 132 17.56 20.16 -3.74
N ARG A 133 17.02 18.95 -3.89
CA ARG A 133 17.02 17.92 -2.84
C ARG A 133 18.27 17.04 -2.85
N ILE A 134 19.01 17.03 -3.95
CA ILE A 134 20.24 16.21 -4.11
C ILE A 134 21.46 17.03 -3.68
N LEU A 135 21.46 18.33 -3.93
CA LEU A 135 22.57 19.20 -3.58
C LEU A 135 22.62 19.45 -2.06
N PRO A 136 23.83 19.46 -1.45
CA PRO A 136 23.97 19.81 -0.05
C PRO A 136 23.48 21.25 0.18
N LYS A 137 22.72 21.44 1.27
CA LYS A 137 22.34 22.78 1.70
C LYS A 137 23.60 23.50 2.17
N LYS A 138 23.93 24.61 1.48
CA LYS A 138 25.02 25.52 1.89
C LYS A 138 24.66 26.23 3.19
#